data_AF-A0A2S7IER3-F1
#
_entry.id   AF-A0A2S7IER3-F1
#
_cell.length_a   1.000
_cell.length_b   1.000
_cell.length_c   1.000
_cell.angle_alpha   90.00
_cell.angle_beta   90.00
_cell.angle_gamma   90.00
#
_symmetry.space_group_name_H-M   'P 1'
#
loop_
_entity.id
_entity.type
_entity.pdbx_description
1 polymer ?
#
loop_
_entity_poly.entity_id
_entity_poly.type
_entity_poly.pdbx_seq_one_letter_code
_entity_poly.pdbx_strand_id
1 'polypeptide(L)'
;MDLLLFRLLGFLLQWIGVPILLYYAAGWGIHWILDMPIFLKIPPLERAIRNLSPLASLGASGYYLFLKLSALLEGKPKTRVEQASATSKTKIRVKKSVFTFLTANGEVPVIHLVNPFRGVLILGGAGAGKSKSLIEPILTQSIQSGFTGLLYDFKFPTLAQVAQQALLQQPATKGYYVNFADLSRSHRLNPVHPSLMKTPAHADEYAQAILYNLNPDSIKKADFWTDSAQSYLTAVLWYLRQGFVRCPTRWPFSLNRWQALWRF
;
A
#
# COMPACT_ATOMS: atom_id res chain seq x y z
N MET A 1 -1.99 -49.25 -11.87
CA MET A 1 -1.07 -49.19 -13.04
C MET A 1 -1.68 -48.31 -14.15
N ASP A 2 -2.54 -47.35 -13.78
CA ASP A 2 -3.60 -46.87 -14.70
C ASP A 2 -3.39 -45.43 -15.19
N LEU A 3 -2.75 -44.57 -14.39
CA LEU A 3 -2.60 -43.15 -14.73
C LEU A 3 -1.52 -42.91 -15.81
N LEU A 4 -0.46 -43.71 -15.80
CA LEU A 4 0.65 -43.59 -16.73
C LEU A 4 0.26 -44.12 -18.11
N LEU A 5 -0.51 -45.20 -18.15
CA LEU A 5 -1.08 -45.76 -19.36
C LEU A 5 -2.06 -44.78 -20.02
N PHE A 6 -2.91 -44.12 -19.23
CA PHE A 6 -3.85 -43.11 -19.75
C PHE A 6 -3.14 -41.88 -20.35
N ARG A 7 -2.03 -41.45 -19.73
CA ARG A 7 -1.22 -40.34 -20.26
C ARG A 7 -0.48 -40.72 -21.54
N LEU A 8 0.05 -41.94 -21.62
CA LEU A 8 0.69 -42.46 -22.84
C LEU A 8 -0.33 -42.62 -23.98
N LEU A 9 -1.52 -43.15 -23.68
CA LEU A 9 -2.60 -43.29 -24.66
C LEU A 9 -3.07 -41.92 -25.17
N GLY A 10 -3.24 -40.95 -24.27
CA GLY A 10 -3.59 -39.57 -24.62
C GLY A 10 -2.51 -38.90 -25.47
N PHE A 11 -1.23 -39.16 -25.18
CA PHE A 11 -0.11 -38.66 -25.99
C PHE A 11 -0.11 -39.27 -27.39
N LEU A 12 -0.22 -40.60 -27.50
CA LEU A 12 -0.28 -41.29 -28.79
C LEU A 12 -1.47 -40.82 -29.65
N LEU A 13 -2.65 -40.68 -29.04
CA LEU A 13 -3.84 -40.21 -29.74
C LEU A 13 -3.65 -38.79 -30.28
N GLN A 14 -3.06 -37.89 -29.49
CA GLN A 14 -2.91 -36.49 -29.87
C GLN A 14 -1.80 -36.22 -30.88
N TRP A 15 -0.70 -36.97 -30.81
CA TRP A 15 0.49 -36.72 -31.64
C TRP A 15 0.55 -37.60 -32.90
N ILE A 16 -0.17 -38.72 -32.90
CA ILE A 16 -0.21 -39.65 -34.03
C ILE A 16 -1.64 -39.76 -34.57
N GLY A 17 -2.63 -40.01 -33.69
CA GLY A 17 -4.02 -40.23 -34.12
C GLY A 17 -4.68 -39.03 -34.79
N VAL A 18 -4.65 -37.85 -34.15
CA VAL A 18 -5.31 -36.64 -34.66
C VAL A 18 -4.72 -36.15 -36.00
N PRO A 19 -3.39 -36.09 -36.20
CA PRO A 19 -2.81 -35.71 -37.50
C PRO A 19 -3.16 -36.67 -38.63
N ILE A 20 -3.19 -37.98 -38.35
CA ILE A 20 -3.58 -39.00 -39.34
C ILE A 20 -5.05 -38.84 -39.71
N LEU A 21 -5.94 -38.64 -38.73
CA LEU A 21 -7.36 -38.37 -38.98
C LEU A 21 -7.57 -37.12 -39.84
N LEU A 22 -6.85 -36.03 -39.55
CA LEU A 22 -6.93 -34.80 -40.33
C LEU A 22 -6.39 -34.98 -41.77
N TYR A 23 -5.34 -35.78 -41.95
CA TYR A 23 -4.82 -36.12 -43.28
C TYR A 23 -5.88 -36.82 -44.13
N TYR A 24 -6.53 -37.86 -43.58
CA TYR A 24 -7.57 -38.58 -44.30
C TYR A 24 -8.82 -37.71 -44.51
N ALA A 25 -9.26 -36.94 -43.52
CA ALA A 25 -10.42 -36.06 -43.64
C ALA A 25 -10.23 -34.96 -44.69
N ALA A 26 -9.06 -34.32 -44.73
CA ALA A 26 -8.72 -33.33 -45.75
C ALA A 26 -8.64 -33.96 -47.14
N GLY A 27 -8.01 -35.13 -47.26
CA GLY A 27 -7.97 -35.89 -48.52
C GLY A 27 -9.36 -36.25 -49.03
N TRP A 28 -10.24 -36.74 -48.14
CA TRP A 28 -11.63 -37.09 -48.47
C TRP A 28 -12.45 -35.88 -48.90
N GLY A 29 -12.32 -34.76 -48.19
CA GLY A 29 -13.00 -33.51 -48.53
C GLY A 29 -12.58 -32.98 -49.90
N ILE A 30 -11.28 -33.04 -50.23
CA ILE A 30 -10.77 -32.63 -51.55
C ILE A 30 -11.32 -33.55 -52.64
N HIS A 31 -11.32 -34.87 -52.45
CA HIS A 31 -11.92 -35.80 -53.40
C HIS A 31 -13.41 -35.54 -53.62
N TRP A 32 -14.17 -35.35 -52.54
CA TRP A 32 -15.61 -35.09 -52.62
C TRP A 32 -15.95 -33.79 -53.36
N ILE A 33 -15.17 -32.72 -53.16
CA ILE A 33 -15.33 -31.45 -53.86
C ILE A 33 -15.06 -31.60 -55.36
N LEU A 34 -14.12 -32.46 -55.75
CA LEU A 34 -13.72 -32.65 -57.14
C LEU A 34 -14.64 -33.60 -57.91
N ASP A 35 -15.27 -34.55 -57.23
CA ASP A 35 -16.27 -35.47 -57.82
C ASP A 35 -17.66 -34.82 -57.96
N MET A 36 -17.82 -33.55 -57.53
CA MET A 36 -19.05 -32.79 -57.72
C MET A 36 -19.29 -32.50 -59.22
N PRO A 37 -20.50 -32.72 -59.74
CA PRO A 37 -20.83 -32.62 -61.17
C PRO A 37 -20.74 -31.20 -61.76
N ILE A 38 -20.37 -30.21 -60.95
CA ILE A 38 -20.22 -28.80 -61.31
C ILE A 38 -18.82 -28.52 -61.90
N PHE A 39 -17.81 -29.33 -61.57
CA PHE A 39 -16.46 -29.19 -62.13
C PHE A 39 -16.36 -29.96 -63.47
N LEU A 40 -16.08 -29.24 -64.55
CA LEU A 40 -15.92 -29.82 -65.90
C LEU A 40 -14.89 -30.96 -65.89
N LYS A 41 -15.30 -32.14 -66.37
CA LYS A 41 -14.43 -33.30 -66.64
C LYS A 41 -13.45 -33.00 -67.78
N ILE A 42 -12.44 -32.20 -67.51
CA ILE A 42 -11.30 -31.96 -68.40
C ILE A 42 -10.20 -32.98 -68.00
N PRO A 43 -9.94 -34.02 -68.81
CA PRO A 43 -9.09 -35.16 -68.43
C PRO A 43 -7.69 -34.81 -67.91
N PRO A 44 -6.95 -33.83 -68.46
CA PRO A 44 -5.62 -33.49 -67.94
C PRO A 44 -5.66 -32.78 -66.58
N LEU A 45 -6.69 -31.98 -66.32
CA LEU A 45 -6.83 -31.23 -65.06
C LEU A 45 -7.20 -32.17 -63.90
N GLU A 46 -8.10 -33.12 -64.16
CA GLU A 46 -8.51 -34.13 -63.19
C GLU A 46 -7.33 -35.01 -62.72
N ARG A 47 -6.40 -35.32 -63.64
CA ARG A 47 -5.19 -36.09 -63.33
C ARG A 47 -4.16 -35.27 -62.55
N ALA A 48 -4.00 -33.99 -62.88
CA ALA A 48 -3.10 -33.08 -62.16
C ALA A 48 -3.56 -32.86 -60.70
N ILE A 49 -4.86 -32.68 -60.47
CA ILE A 49 -5.41 -32.43 -59.14
C ILE A 49 -5.40 -33.69 -58.28
N ARG A 50 -5.69 -34.88 -58.84
CA ARG A 50 -5.55 -36.16 -58.11
C ARG A 50 -4.12 -36.43 -57.65
N ASN A 51 -3.12 -35.94 -58.38
CA ASN A 51 -1.71 -36.06 -57.97
C ASN A 51 -1.31 -35.00 -56.92
N LEU A 52 -2.04 -33.88 -56.84
CA LEU A 52 -1.81 -32.81 -55.85
C LEU A 52 -2.57 -33.00 -54.54
N SER A 53 -3.68 -33.75 -54.52
CA SER A 53 -4.51 -33.95 -53.32
C SER A 53 -3.76 -34.56 -52.12
N PRO A 54 -2.83 -35.54 -52.28
CA PRO A 54 -2.06 -36.09 -51.16
C PRO A 54 -1.06 -35.07 -50.61
N LEU A 55 -0.55 -34.18 -51.47
CA LEU A 55 0.41 -33.14 -51.09
C LEU A 55 -0.29 -32.03 -50.28
N ALA A 56 -1.50 -31.65 -50.66
CA ALA A 56 -2.30 -30.67 -49.93
C ALA A 56 -2.73 -31.18 -48.54
N SER A 57 -3.10 -32.46 -48.42
CA SER A 57 -3.43 -33.07 -47.12
C SER A 57 -2.20 -33.26 -46.23
N LEU A 58 -1.02 -33.59 -46.80
CA LEU A 58 0.27 -33.57 -46.09
C LEU A 58 0.62 -32.16 -45.58
N GLY A 59 0.34 -31.12 -46.37
CA GLY A 59 0.53 -29.73 -45.97
C GLY A 59 -0.35 -29.33 -44.78
N ALA A 60 -1.63 -29.70 -44.80
CA ALA A 60 -2.57 -29.37 -43.72
C ALA A 60 -2.22 -30.08 -42.40
N SER A 61 -1.89 -31.37 -42.45
CA SER A 61 -1.49 -32.13 -41.26
C SER A 61 -0.12 -31.67 -40.72
N GLY A 62 0.83 -31.36 -41.61
CA GLY A 62 2.13 -30.80 -41.26
C GLY A 62 2.02 -29.41 -40.61
N TYR A 63 1.15 -28.54 -41.13
CA TYR A 63 0.91 -27.20 -40.56
C TYR A 63 0.29 -27.27 -39.16
N TYR A 64 -0.66 -28.20 -38.93
CA TYR A 64 -1.21 -28.45 -37.59
C TYR A 64 -0.14 -28.92 -36.60
N LEU A 65 0.74 -29.83 -37.03
CA LEU A 65 1.85 -30.32 -36.19
C LEU A 65 2.85 -29.19 -35.89
N PHE A 66 3.15 -28.35 -36.88
CA PHE A 66 4.02 -27.18 -36.75
C PHE A 66 3.48 -26.17 -35.73
N LEU A 67 2.20 -25.81 -35.79
CA LEU A 67 1.57 -24.90 -34.82
C LEU A 67 1.59 -25.46 -33.38
N LYS A 68 1.42 -26.77 -33.23
CA LYS A 68 1.44 -27.40 -31.91
C LYS A 68 2.86 -27.50 -31.35
N LEU A 69 3.84 -27.76 -32.22
CA LEU A 69 5.26 -27.77 -31.88
C LEU A 69 5.76 -26.35 -31.57
N SER A 70 5.35 -25.35 -32.34
CA SER A 70 5.68 -23.95 -32.07
C SER A 70 5.09 -23.48 -30.75
N ALA A 71 3.84 -23.86 -30.43
CA ALA A 71 3.24 -23.58 -29.12
C ALA A 71 3.90 -24.33 -27.94
N LEU A 72 4.62 -25.43 -28.21
CA LEU A 72 5.39 -26.18 -27.20
C LEU A 72 6.79 -25.57 -26.99
N LEU A 73 7.41 -25.11 -28.08
CA LEU A 73 8.73 -24.46 -28.08
C LEU A 73 8.66 -23.01 -27.62
N GLU A 74 7.57 -22.30 -27.89
CA GLU A 74 7.17 -21.07 -27.21
C GLU A 74 6.77 -21.42 -25.78
N GLY A 75 7.76 -21.71 -24.95
CA GLY A 75 7.59 -21.74 -23.50
C GLY A 75 6.83 -20.48 -23.08
N LYS A 76 5.78 -20.66 -22.26
CA LYS A 76 4.82 -19.63 -21.82
C LYS A 76 5.44 -18.24 -21.90
N PRO A 77 4.85 -17.29 -22.66
CA PRO A 77 5.44 -15.97 -22.80
C PRO A 77 5.78 -15.45 -21.42
N LYS A 78 7.07 -15.16 -21.19
CA LYS A 78 7.51 -14.42 -20.01
C LYS A 78 6.59 -13.21 -19.95
N THR A 79 5.75 -13.17 -18.93
CA THR A 79 4.86 -12.07 -18.61
C THR A 79 5.67 -10.78 -18.75
N ARG A 80 5.44 -10.06 -19.85
CA ARG A 80 5.95 -8.70 -20.04
C ARG A 80 5.41 -7.91 -18.88
N VAL A 81 6.31 -7.51 -17.99
CA VAL A 81 6.11 -6.61 -16.84
C VAL A 81 4.71 -6.73 -16.28
N GLU A 82 4.54 -7.73 -15.42
CA GLU A 82 3.36 -7.85 -14.58
C GLU A 82 2.99 -6.46 -14.07
N GLN A 83 1.75 -6.07 -14.33
CA GLN A 83 1.04 -5.03 -13.63
C GLN A 83 1.26 -5.24 -12.14
N ALA A 84 2.25 -4.55 -11.59
CA ALA A 84 2.57 -4.54 -10.18
C ALA A 84 1.56 -3.63 -9.46
N SER A 85 0.27 -3.89 -9.66
CA SER A 85 -0.72 -3.59 -8.64
C SER A 85 -0.76 -4.83 -7.75
N ALA A 86 -0.21 -4.72 -6.55
CA ALA A 86 -0.08 -5.80 -5.57
C ALA A 86 -1.41 -6.54 -5.24
N THR A 87 -2.53 -6.01 -5.72
CA THR A 87 -3.88 -6.54 -5.52
C THR A 87 -4.26 -7.67 -6.48
N SER A 88 -3.68 -7.78 -7.68
CA SER A 88 -4.10 -8.81 -8.67
C SER A 88 -3.51 -10.20 -8.39
N LYS A 89 -2.25 -10.27 -7.94
CA LYS A 89 -1.55 -11.53 -7.66
C LYS A 89 -2.07 -12.30 -6.45
N THR A 90 -2.57 -11.60 -5.43
CA THR A 90 -2.93 -12.24 -4.15
C THR A 90 -4.37 -12.76 -4.13
N LYS A 91 -5.22 -12.40 -5.10
CA LYS A 91 -6.68 -12.62 -5.06
C LYS A 91 -7.34 -12.15 -3.75
N ILE A 92 -6.66 -11.35 -2.95
CA ILE A 92 -7.18 -10.80 -1.69
C ILE A 92 -8.04 -9.59 -2.05
N ARG A 93 -9.36 -9.75 -2.02
CA ARG A 93 -10.27 -8.61 -2.04
C ARG A 93 -10.07 -7.80 -0.76
N VAL A 94 -9.48 -6.63 -0.88
CA VAL A 94 -9.39 -5.65 0.21
C VAL A 94 -10.80 -5.15 0.50
N LYS A 95 -11.38 -5.57 1.63
CA LYS A 95 -12.78 -5.22 2.00
C LYS A 95 -12.97 -3.73 2.36
N LYS A 96 -11.92 -3.02 2.78
CA LYS A 96 -11.94 -1.58 3.10
C LYS A 96 -10.51 -1.04 3.13
N SER A 97 -10.15 -0.10 2.26
CA SER A 97 -8.89 0.64 2.36
C SER A 97 -9.04 1.77 3.38
N VAL A 98 -7.96 2.08 4.10
CA VAL A 98 -7.96 3.19 5.08
C VAL A 98 -7.56 4.49 4.39
N PHE A 99 -6.50 4.45 3.57
CA PHE A 99 -6.10 5.58 2.75
C PHE A 99 -6.04 5.19 1.28
N THR A 100 -6.42 6.12 0.41
CA THR A 100 -6.48 5.95 -1.04
C THR A 100 -5.77 7.12 -1.71
N PHE A 101 -4.89 6.81 -2.66
CA PHE A 101 -4.10 7.80 -3.40
C PHE A 101 -4.43 7.71 -4.87
N LEU A 102 -4.66 8.86 -5.49
CA LEU A 102 -4.80 8.96 -6.94
C LEU A 102 -3.42 9.12 -7.56
N THR A 103 -3.17 8.41 -8.66
CA THR A 103 -1.93 8.58 -9.42
C THR A 103 -2.18 9.36 -10.70
N ALA A 104 -1.13 9.98 -11.23
CA ALA A 104 -1.20 10.65 -12.52
C ALA A 104 -1.15 9.67 -13.71
N ASN A 105 -0.75 8.42 -13.48
CA ASN A 105 -0.54 7.44 -14.54
C ASN A 105 -1.82 6.63 -14.77
N GLY A 106 -2.36 6.67 -15.99
CA GLY A 106 -3.60 5.96 -16.35
C GLY A 106 -3.54 4.43 -16.18
N GLU A 107 -2.33 3.84 -16.10
CA GLU A 107 -2.16 2.40 -15.92
C GLU A 107 -2.46 1.92 -14.49
N VAL A 108 -2.17 2.73 -13.47
CA VAL A 108 -2.45 2.40 -12.06
C VAL A 108 -3.16 3.59 -11.43
N PRO A 109 -4.44 3.81 -11.74
CA PRO A 109 -5.12 5.06 -11.40
C PRO A 109 -5.21 5.31 -9.89
N VAL A 110 -5.22 4.25 -9.08
CA VAL A 110 -5.44 4.31 -7.64
C VAL A 110 -4.52 3.35 -6.88
N ILE A 111 -3.93 3.85 -5.79
CA ILE A 111 -3.15 3.06 -4.82
C ILE A 111 -3.91 3.05 -3.49
N HIS A 112 -4.07 1.87 -2.88
CA HIS A 112 -4.76 1.70 -1.61
C HIS A 112 -3.80 1.27 -0.50
N LEU A 113 -3.82 2.00 0.61
CA LEU A 113 -3.13 1.63 1.83
C LEU A 113 -4.14 1.03 2.82
N VAL A 114 -4.02 -0.28 3.02
CA VAL A 114 -5.00 -1.09 3.75
C VAL A 114 -4.75 -1.14 5.25
N ASN A 115 -3.47 -1.14 5.65
CA ASN A 115 -3.09 -1.31 7.06
C ASN A 115 -2.03 -0.27 7.48
N PRO A 116 -2.43 1.00 7.70
CA PRO A 116 -1.53 2.03 8.17
C PRO A 116 -1.13 1.87 9.64
N PHE A 117 -1.84 1.03 10.41
CA PHE A 117 -1.58 0.82 11.85
C PHE A 117 -0.24 0.13 12.14
N ARG A 118 0.39 -0.49 11.14
CA ARG A 118 1.74 -1.06 11.26
C ARG A 118 2.86 -0.02 11.10
N GLY A 119 2.51 1.26 10.94
CA GLY A 119 3.45 2.32 10.62
C GLY A 119 3.68 2.45 9.12
N VAL A 120 3.95 3.67 8.68
CA VAL A 120 4.21 4.01 7.28
C VAL A 120 5.50 4.84 7.23
N LEU A 121 6.51 4.31 6.56
CA LEU A 121 7.78 5.02 6.34
C LEU A 121 7.80 5.59 4.92
N ILE A 122 7.91 6.92 4.80
CA ILE A 122 7.98 7.63 3.53
C ILE A 122 9.40 8.17 3.33
N LEU A 123 10.12 7.63 2.35
CA LEU A 123 11.50 8.03 2.03
C LEU A 123 11.56 8.78 0.70
N GLY A 124 12.56 9.66 0.57
CA GLY A 124 12.84 10.37 -0.68
C GLY A 124 13.77 11.55 -0.48
N GLY A 125 14.40 12.04 -1.56
CA GLY A 125 15.27 13.21 -1.53
C GLY A 125 14.54 14.54 -1.27
N ALA A 126 15.27 15.61 -0.98
CA ALA A 126 14.70 16.95 -0.93
C ALA A 126 14.01 17.29 -2.27
N GLY A 127 12.84 17.91 -2.21
CA GLY A 127 12.07 18.25 -3.43
C GLY A 127 11.29 17.11 -4.07
N ALA A 128 11.41 15.86 -3.62
CA ALA A 128 10.72 14.69 -4.21
C ALA A 128 9.18 14.68 -4.03
N GLY A 129 8.56 15.75 -3.53
CA GLY A 129 7.10 15.85 -3.41
C GLY A 129 6.45 15.02 -2.29
N LYS A 130 7.23 14.43 -1.37
CA LYS A 130 6.71 13.58 -0.26
C LYS A 130 5.51 14.16 0.48
N SER A 131 5.58 15.46 0.81
CA SER A 131 4.52 16.16 1.54
C SER A 131 3.21 16.21 0.74
N LYS A 132 3.27 16.73 -0.49
CA LYS A 132 2.10 16.92 -1.35
C LYS A 132 1.50 15.60 -1.84
N SER A 133 2.33 14.64 -2.22
CA SER A 133 1.87 13.42 -2.88
C SER A 133 1.36 12.35 -1.91
N LEU A 134 1.90 12.29 -0.68
CA LEU A 134 1.59 11.23 0.28
C LEU A 134 1.12 11.75 1.64
N ILE A 135 1.86 12.67 2.27
CA ILE A 135 1.56 13.11 3.65
C ILE A 135 0.24 13.90 3.71
N GLU A 136 0.02 14.86 2.81
CA GLU A 136 -1.20 15.68 2.78
C GLU A 136 -2.47 14.85 2.52
N PRO A 137 -2.50 13.90 1.56
CA PRO A 137 -3.63 12.97 1.41
C PRO A 137 -3.86 12.10 2.64
N ILE A 138 -2.81 11.56 3.26
CA ILE A 138 -2.93 10.76 4.50
C ILE A 138 -3.53 11.61 5.61
N LEU A 139 -3.02 12.82 5.81
CA LEU A 139 -3.48 13.75 6.84
C LEU A 139 -4.97 14.10 6.64
N THR A 140 -5.33 14.50 5.42
CA THR A 140 -6.71 14.88 5.09
C THR A 140 -7.67 13.72 5.31
N GLN A 141 -7.33 12.53 4.79
CA GLN A 141 -8.18 11.33 4.95
C GLN A 141 -8.24 10.84 6.39
N SER A 142 -7.16 11.02 7.18
CA SER A 142 -7.15 10.69 8.61
C SER A 142 -8.15 11.56 9.37
N ILE A 143 -8.15 12.86 9.12
CA ILE A 143 -9.06 13.82 9.77
C ILE A 143 -10.50 13.53 9.34
N GLN A 144 -10.76 13.35 8.05
CA GLN A 144 -12.09 13.02 7.51
C GLN A 144 -12.62 11.68 8.05
N SER A 145 -11.74 10.71 8.30
CA SER A 145 -12.09 9.43 8.93
C SER A 145 -12.34 9.53 10.44
N GLY A 146 -12.15 10.71 11.03
CA GLY A 146 -12.32 10.94 12.47
C GLY A 146 -11.19 10.35 13.32
N PHE A 147 -10.01 10.12 12.75
CA PHE A 147 -8.86 9.65 13.52
C PHE A 147 -8.32 10.75 14.43
N THR A 148 -7.84 10.35 15.60
CA THR A 148 -7.05 11.18 16.50
C THR A 148 -5.57 11.00 16.21
N GLY A 149 -4.78 12.05 16.37
CA GLY A 149 -3.34 11.98 16.14
C GLY A 149 -2.61 13.25 16.56
N LEU A 150 -1.28 13.16 16.56
CA LEU A 150 -0.37 14.28 16.78
C LEU A 150 0.34 14.60 15.46
N LEU A 151 0.24 15.85 15.01
CA LEU A 151 0.90 16.33 13.80
C LEU A 151 2.07 17.24 14.20
N TYR A 152 3.29 16.84 13.83
CA TYR A 152 4.48 17.67 13.98
C TYR A 152 4.80 18.37 12.64
N ASP A 153 4.63 19.70 12.61
CA ASP A 153 4.88 20.51 11.42
C ASP A 153 6.22 21.26 11.55
N PHE A 154 7.27 20.68 10.97
CA PHE A 154 8.60 21.29 10.96
C PHE A 154 8.66 22.59 10.14
N LYS A 155 7.78 22.74 9.14
CA LYS A 155 7.75 23.91 8.24
C LYS A 155 6.43 24.66 8.43
N PHE A 156 6.13 25.03 9.66
CA PHE A 156 4.90 25.74 9.99
C PHE A 156 4.76 27.02 9.12
N PRO A 157 3.58 27.33 8.54
CA PRO A 157 2.28 26.66 8.70
C PRO A 157 1.87 25.73 7.54
N THR A 158 2.80 24.97 6.94
CA THR A 158 2.49 24.19 5.73
C THR A 158 1.49 23.05 5.96
N LEU A 159 1.78 22.11 6.85
CA LEU A 159 0.87 20.99 7.16
C LEU A 159 -0.30 21.45 8.04
N ALA A 160 -0.07 22.47 8.88
CA ALA A 160 -1.11 23.06 9.72
C ALA A 160 -2.28 23.63 8.89
N GLN A 161 -2.01 24.27 7.75
CA GLN A 161 -3.04 24.78 6.84
C GLN A 161 -3.88 23.65 6.23
N VAL A 162 -3.24 22.55 5.82
CA VAL A 162 -3.93 21.37 5.25
C VAL A 162 -4.80 20.71 6.32
N ALA A 163 -4.29 20.56 7.54
CA ALA A 163 -5.06 20.05 8.66
C ALA A 163 -6.28 20.94 8.97
N GLN A 164 -6.10 22.26 9.01
CA GLN A 164 -7.18 23.22 9.26
C GLN A 164 -8.28 23.09 8.19
N GLN A 165 -7.90 23.00 6.92
CA GLN A 165 -8.85 22.83 5.82
C GLN A 165 -9.64 21.52 5.94
N ALA A 166 -8.97 20.43 6.30
CA ALA A 166 -9.64 19.15 6.51
C ALA A 166 -10.59 19.17 7.72
N LEU A 167 -10.23 19.87 8.80
CA LEU A 167 -11.09 20.04 9.98
C LEU A 167 -12.37 20.83 9.68
N LEU A 168 -12.30 21.84 8.81
CA LEU A 168 -13.49 22.58 8.36
C LEU A 168 -14.52 21.68 7.65
N GLN A 169 -14.05 20.59 7.02
CA GLN A 169 -14.89 19.61 6.34
C GLN A 169 -15.40 18.50 7.28
N GLN A 170 -14.84 18.36 8.49
CA GLN A 170 -15.20 17.34 9.47
C GLN A 170 -15.44 17.97 10.85
N PRO A 171 -16.60 18.63 11.06
CA PRO A 171 -16.87 19.42 12.26
C PRO A 171 -16.91 18.62 13.57
N ALA A 172 -17.07 17.29 13.49
CA ALA A 172 -17.00 16.41 14.65
C ALA A 172 -15.56 16.30 15.22
N THR A 173 -14.53 16.53 14.39
CA THR A 173 -13.13 16.43 14.80
C THR A 173 -12.64 17.79 15.28
N LYS A 174 -12.07 17.85 16.49
CA LYS A 174 -11.50 19.07 17.06
C LYS A 174 -10.00 19.13 16.82
N GLY A 175 -9.52 20.25 16.29
CA GLY A 175 -8.09 20.54 16.17
C GLY A 175 -7.58 21.35 17.37
N TYR A 176 -6.39 20.99 17.87
CA TYR A 176 -5.64 21.78 18.83
C TYR A 176 -4.26 22.07 18.26
N TYR A 177 -3.81 23.31 18.41
CA TYR A 177 -2.52 23.78 17.90
C TYR A 177 -1.61 24.15 19.05
N VAL A 178 -0.36 23.68 19.01
CA VAL A 178 0.68 24.07 19.97
C VAL A 178 1.83 24.68 19.20
N ASN A 179 2.07 25.97 19.41
CA ASN A 179 3.11 26.72 18.71
C ASN A 179 4.10 27.31 19.72
N PHE A 180 5.36 26.88 19.63
CA PHE A 180 6.43 27.35 20.52
C PHE A 180 7.12 28.62 20.04
N ALA A 181 6.90 29.04 18.78
CA ALA A 181 7.46 30.27 18.21
C ALA A 181 6.51 31.48 18.38
N ASP A 182 5.20 31.27 18.19
CA ASP A 182 4.17 32.29 18.37
C ASP A 182 3.06 31.77 19.28
N LEU A 183 3.11 32.17 20.54
CA LEU A 183 2.19 31.74 21.59
C LEU A 183 0.76 32.27 21.39
N SER A 184 0.59 33.39 20.68
CA SER A 184 -0.73 33.98 20.40
C SER A 184 -1.60 33.07 19.53
N ARG A 185 -0.96 32.20 18.74
CA ARG A 185 -1.60 31.22 17.84
C ARG A 185 -1.61 29.80 18.42
N SER A 186 -1.30 29.66 19.71
CA SER A 186 -1.24 28.38 20.40
C SER A 186 -2.44 28.21 21.33
N HIS A 187 -2.98 27.01 21.37
CA HIS A 187 -3.80 26.58 22.49
C HIS A 187 -2.90 26.45 23.73
N ARG A 188 -3.44 26.84 24.88
CA ARG A 188 -2.74 26.77 26.16
C ARG A 188 -3.00 25.41 26.79
N LEU A 189 -1.95 24.74 27.22
CA LEU A 189 -2.04 23.50 27.97
C LEU A 189 -0.99 23.49 29.08
N ASN A 190 -1.30 22.77 30.16
CA ASN A 190 -0.35 22.48 31.23
C ASN A 190 -0.06 20.97 31.22
N PRO A 191 1.11 20.53 30.72
CA PRO A 191 1.43 19.11 30.62
C PRO A 191 1.59 18.44 31.99
N VAL A 192 1.86 19.21 33.05
CA VAL A 192 1.98 18.72 34.44
C VAL A 192 0.71 18.99 35.26
N HIS A 193 -0.45 19.14 34.59
CA HIS A 193 -1.71 19.37 35.28
C HIS A 193 -2.05 18.19 36.20
N PRO A 194 -2.53 18.43 37.44
CA PRO A 194 -2.85 17.39 38.42
C PRO A 194 -3.80 16.28 37.95
N SER A 195 -4.69 16.59 37.00
CA SER A 195 -5.62 15.60 36.44
C SER A 195 -4.94 14.59 35.51
N LEU A 196 -3.78 14.95 34.94
CA LEU A 196 -2.98 14.09 34.07
C LEU A 196 -2.03 13.21 34.91
N MET A 197 -1.51 13.74 36.02
CA MET A 197 -0.61 13.05 36.93
C MET A 197 -1.37 12.37 38.09
N LYS A 198 -2.00 11.22 37.78
CA LYS A 198 -2.83 10.46 38.72
C LYS A 198 -2.04 9.67 39.77
N THR A 199 -0.88 9.15 39.39
CA THR A 199 -0.02 8.28 40.20
C THR A 199 1.40 8.85 40.25
N PRO A 200 2.21 8.51 41.26
CA PRO A 200 3.62 8.91 41.31
C PRO A 200 4.41 8.43 40.09
N ALA A 201 4.04 7.30 39.48
CA ALA A 201 4.66 6.79 38.26
C ALA A 201 4.56 7.79 37.10
N HIS A 202 3.45 8.53 36.96
CA HIS A 202 3.35 9.59 35.94
C HIS A 202 4.30 10.76 36.21
N ALA A 203 4.55 11.09 37.48
CA ALA A 203 5.54 12.11 37.82
C ALA A 203 6.94 11.67 37.39
N ASP A 204 7.24 10.37 37.54
CA ASP A 204 8.51 9.78 37.14
C ASP A 204 8.68 9.75 35.61
N GLU A 205 7.66 9.31 34.88
CA GLU A 205 7.63 9.35 33.42
C GLU A 205 7.83 10.79 32.88
N TYR A 206 7.21 11.79 33.52
CA TYR A 206 7.36 13.18 33.11
C TYR A 206 8.76 13.72 33.42
N ALA A 207 9.31 13.40 34.60
CA ALA A 207 10.68 13.77 34.97
C ALA A 207 11.70 13.18 33.98
N GLN A 208 11.54 11.90 33.66
CA GLN A 208 12.37 11.20 32.67
C GLN A 208 12.27 11.87 31.30
N ALA A 209 11.06 12.13 30.81
CA ALA A 209 10.85 12.79 29.53
C ALA A 209 11.50 14.17 29.46
N ILE A 210 11.39 14.98 30.53
CA ILE A 210 12.04 16.30 30.59
C ILE A 210 13.57 16.17 30.54
N LEU A 211 14.14 15.29 31.37
CA LEU A 211 15.59 15.13 31.46
C LEU A 211 16.20 14.59 30.16
N TYR A 212 15.55 13.63 29.51
CA TYR A 212 16.02 13.08 28.23
C TYR A 212 15.96 14.10 27.08
N ASN A 213 14.98 15.01 27.09
CA ASN A 213 14.93 16.09 26.11
C ASN A 213 15.98 17.18 26.37
N LEU A 214 16.38 17.39 27.63
CA LEU A 214 17.43 18.36 27.99
C LEU A 214 18.84 17.82 27.74
N ASN A 215 19.06 16.53 27.99
CA ASN A 215 20.34 15.87 27.77
C ASN A 215 20.15 14.52 27.05
N PRO A 216 20.14 14.49 25.71
CA PRO A 216 19.96 13.26 24.95
C PRO A 216 21.07 12.22 25.17
N ASP A 217 22.26 12.62 25.62
CA ASP A 217 23.36 11.69 25.88
C ASP A 217 23.05 10.79 27.09
N SER A 218 22.26 11.29 28.03
CA SER A 218 21.78 10.54 29.20
C SER A 218 20.88 9.35 28.84
N ILE A 219 20.32 9.32 27.62
CA ILE A 219 19.53 8.19 27.11
C ILE A 219 20.42 6.96 26.90
N LYS A 220 21.68 7.17 26.50
CA LYS A 220 22.61 6.08 26.17
C LYS A 220 23.43 5.61 27.37
N LYS A 221 23.67 6.52 28.33
CA LYS A 221 24.41 6.25 29.56
C LYS A 221 23.67 6.87 30.74
N ALA A 222 22.93 6.04 31.45
CA ALA A 222 22.39 6.42 32.74
C ALA A 222 23.54 6.47 33.74
N ASP A 223 23.90 7.68 34.16
CA ASP A 223 24.86 7.91 35.23
C ASP A 223 24.10 8.19 36.53
N PHE A 224 24.72 7.90 37.68
CA PHE A 224 24.15 8.14 39.01
C PHE A 224 23.50 9.53 39.17
N TRP A 225 24.09 10.55 38.54
CA TRP A 225 23.57 11.93 38.58
C TRP A 225 22.26 12.09 37.82
N THR A 226 22.09 11.41 36.70
CA THR A 226 20.85 11.42 35.91
C THR A 226 19.73 10.77 36.70
N ASP A 227 20.00 9.61 37.33
CA ASP A 227 19.00 8.88 38.13
C ASP A 227 18.62 9.67 39.39
N SER A 228 19.60 10.30 40.04
CA SER A 228 19.38 11.18 41.19
C SER A 228 18.55 12.41 40.81
N ALA A 229 18.87 13.04 39.67
CA ALA A 229 18.11 14.19 39.15
C ALA A 229 16.67 13.80 38.78
N GLN A 230 16.47 12.63 38.16
CA GLN A 230 15.15 12.11 37.87
C GLN A 230 14.35 11.90 39.15
N SER A 231 14.90 11.16 40.11
CA SER A 231 14.24 10.89 41.40
C SER A 231 13.86 12.16 42.14
N TYR A 232 14.75 13.16 42.13
CA TYR A 232 14.48 14.45 42.74
C TYR A 232 13.37 15.22 42.01
N LEU A 233 13.42 15.28 40.67
CA LEU A 233 12.41 15.96 39.86
C LEU A 233 11.03 15.30 40.01
N THR A 234 10.99 13.96 40.07
CA THR A 234 9.79 13.17 40.37
C THR A 234 9.16 13.59 41.70
N ALA A 235 9.98 13.71 42.75
CA ALA A 235 9.50 14.14 44.07
C ALA A 235 8.95 15.58 44.04
N VAL A 236 9.63 16.50 43.35
CA VAL A 236 9.17 17.89 43.18
C VAL A 236 7.84 17.94 42.43
N LEU A 237 7.72 17.26 41.28
CA LEU A 237 6.50 17.22 40.49
C LEU A 237 5.32 16.67 41.30
N TRP A 238 5.54 15.58 42.04
CA TRP A 238 4.51 14.98 42.89
C TRP A 238 4.08 15.90 44.03
N TYR A 239 5.04 16.59 44.65
CA TYR A 239 4.76 17.59 45.69
C TYR A 239 3.90 18.75 45.14
N LEU A 240 4.29 19.31 43.99
CA LEU A 240 3.56 20.40 43.32
C LEU A 240 2.13 19.98 42.98
N ARG A 241 1.94 18.74 42.50
CA ARG A 241 0.62 18.18 42.23
C ARG A 241 -0.27 18.14 43.48
N GLN A 242 0.27 17.71 44.62
CA GLN A 242 -0.49 17.68 45.88
C GLN A 242 -0.87 19.08 46.38
N GLY A 243 0.02 20.06 46.22
CA GLY A 243 -0.25 21.46 46.51
C GLY A 243 -1.44 22.02 45.70
N PHE A 244 -1.53 21.66 44.42
CA PHE A 244 -2.65 22.04 43.54
C PHE A 244 -4.00 21.49 44.03
N VAL A 245 -4.04 20.23 44.47
CA VAL A 245 -5.27 19.56 44.93
C VAL A 245 -5.77 20.14 46.25
N ARG A 246 -4.85 20.52 47.16
CA ARG A 246 -5.22 21.10 48.45
C ARG A 246 -5.71 22.54 48.35
N CYS A 247 -5.26 23.32 47.36
CA CYS A 247 -5.71 24.71 47.23
C CYS A 247 -5.67 25.22 45.77
N PRO A 248 -6.71 24.95 44.97
CA PRO A 248 -6.78 25.41 43.58
C PRO A 248 -6.73 26.94 43.42
N THR A 249 -7.17 27.69 44.44
CA THR A 249 -7.32 29.15 44.41
C THR A 249 -6.24 29.90 45.20
N ARG A 250 -5.40 29.20 45.99
CA ARG A 250 -4.47 29.82 46.96
C ARG A 250 -3.06 29.26 46.86
N TRP A 251 -2.56 29.06 45.65
CA TRP A 251 -1.12 28.99 45.47
C TRP A 251 -0.53 30.39 45.77
N PRO A 252 0.50 30.53 46.61
CA PRO A 252 1.12 31.84 46.90
C PRO A 252 1.70 32.53 45.65
N PHE A 253 1.78 31.80 44.54
CA PHE A 253 1.88 32.33 43.20
C PHE A 253 0.49 32.30 42.57
N SER A 254 -0.29 33.36 42.76
CA SER A 254 -1.58 33.54 42.08
C SER A 254 -1.44 33.10 40.62
N LEU A 255 -2.36 32.26 40.12
CA LEU A 255 -2.40 31.85 38.71
C LEU A 255 -2.27 33.05 37.75
N ASN A 256 -2.64 34.26 38.19
CA ASN A 256 -2.48 35.51 37.45
C ASN A 256 -1.00 35.91 37.17
N ARG A 257 -0.03 35.47 37.98
CA ARG A 257 1.39 35.87 37.83
C ARG A 257 2.18 34.94 36.90
N TRP A 258 1.80 33.65 36.80
CA TRP A 258 2.29 32.76 35.75
C TRP A 258 1.47 32.83 34.45
N GLN A 259 0.18 33.19 34.52
CA GLN A 259 -0.55 33.64 33.32
C GLN A 259 0.06 34.94 32.75
N ALA A 260 0.67 35.79 33.58
CA ALA A 260 1.40 36.99 33.14
C ALA A 260 2.74 36.67 32.46
N LEU A 261 3.43 35.60 32.85
CA LEU A 261 4.67 35.12 32.19
C LEU A 261 4.42 34.46 30.83
N TRP A 262 3.16 34.10 30.53
CA TRP A 262 2.70 33.55 29.26
C TRP A 262 1.53 34.39 28.68
N ARG A 263 1.59 35.72 28.83
CA ARG A 263 0.60 36.71 28.33
C ARG A 263 1.13 37.55 27.16
N PHE A 264 1.98 36.97 26.35
CA PHE A 264 2.30 37.46 25.01
C PHE A 264 1.74 36.47 23.98
#